data_AF-A0AAJ2PIG5-F1
#
_entry.id   AF-A0AAJ2PIG5-F1
#
_cell.length_a   1.000
_cell.length_b   1.000
_cell.length_c   1.000
_cell.angle_alpha   90.00
_cell.angle_beta   90.00
_cell.angle_gamma   90.00
#
_symmetry.space_group_name_H-M   'P 1'
#
loop_
_entity.id
_entity.type
_entity.pdbx_description
1 polymer ?
#
loop_
_entity_poly.entity_id
_entity_poly.type
_entity_poly.pdbx_seq_one_letter_code
_entity_poly.pdbx_strand_id
1 'polypeptide(L)'
;MESKEFKKIVSEVLLQNGFTIKHRKYCLEDDSLIVFINFQKSNFSNSYYINYYFMIKSLHSKIQKLVIKDKDFEGRIHHYTLSGKTSGDFNLDEVYHEDIKYSIQKGIDKKLNQHLMKE
;
A
#
# COMPACT_ATOMS: atom_id res chain seq x y z
N MET A 1 -16.22 11.27 0.34
CA MET A 1 -15.62 10.73 -0.91
C MET A 1 -16.18 9.34 -1.19
N GLU A 2 -16.48 9.03 -2.44
CA GLU A 2 -16.96 7.69 -2.80
C GLU A 2 -15.84 6.65 -2.82
N SER A 3 -16.13 5.39 -2.48
CA SER A 3 -15.11 4.35 -2.41
C SER A 3 -14.38 4.13 -3.74
N LYS A 4 -15.06 4.30 -4.87
CA LYS A 4 -14.48 4.13 -6.21
C LYS A 4 -13.48 5.24 -6.53
N GLU A 5 -13.81 6.47 -6.15
CA GLU A 5 -12.95 7.64 -6.29
C GLU A 5 -11.69 7.49 -5.43
N PHE A 6 -11.85 7.13 -4.16
CA PHE A 6 -10.73 6.85 -3.26
C PHE A 6 -9.74 5.83 -3.85
N LYS A 7 -10.25 4.67 -4.30
CA LYS A 7 -9.42 3.61 -4.89
C LYS A 7 -8.75 4.06 -6.18
N LYS A 8 -9.40 4.93 -6.98
CA LYS A 8 -8.83 5.50 -8.20
C LYS A 8 -7.62 6.39 -7.88
N ILE A 9 -7.73 7.28 -6.90
CA ILE A 9 -6.62 8.17 -6.49
C ILE A 9 -5.43 7.34 -6.00
N VAL A 10 -5.67 6.36 -5.13
CA VAL A 10 -4.60 5.50 -4.62
C VAL A 10 -3.99 4.69 -5.77
N SER A 11 -4.81 4.16 -6.69
CA SER A 11 -4.34 3.47 -7.90
C SER A 11 -3.39 4.33 -8.72
N GLU A 12 -3.77 5.58 -9.01
CA GLU A 12 -2.95 6.50 -9.80
C GLU A 12 -1.56 6.69 -9.17
N VAL A 13 -1.50 6.94 -7.86
CA VAL A 13 -0.22 7.12 -7.15
C VAL A 13 0.62 5.84 -7.15
N LEU A 14 0.01 4.68 -6.89
CA LEU A 14 0.72 3.40 -6.91
C LEU A 14 1.31 3.10 -8.29
N LEU A 15 0.52 3.27 -9.35
CA LEU A 15 0.96 3.04 -10.73
C LEU A 15 2.10 3.99 -11.13
N GLN A 16 2.03 5.26 -10.73
CA GLN A 16 3.10 6.24 -10.96
C GLN A 16 4.40 5.87 -10.23
N ASN A 17 4.31 5.14 -9.12
CA ASN A 17 5.45 4.64 -8.35
C ASN A 17 5.89 3.22 -8.77
N GLY A 18 5.53 2.77 -9.98
CA GLY A 18 6.03 1.52 -10.55
C GLY A 18 5.29 0.25 -10.09
N PHE A 19 4.22 0.36 -9.30
CA PHE A 19 3.38 -0.81 -9.02
C PHE A 19 2.64 -1.24 -10.30
N THR A 20 2.47 -2.56 -10.44
CA THR A 20 1.68 -3.19 -11.50
C THR A 20 0.47 -3.89 -10.90
N ILE A 21 -0.57 -4.14 -11.70
CA ILE A 21 -1.73 -4.91 -11.24
C ILE A 21 -1.54 -6.39 -11.61
N LYS A 22 -1.30 -7.25 -10.62
CA LYS A 22 -1.25 -8.70 -10.77
C LYS A 22 -2.38 -9.34 -9.98
N HIS A 23 -3.25 -10.11 -10.65
CA HIS A 23 -4.41 -10.78 -10.03
C HIS A 23 -5.27 -9.87 -9.13
N ARG A 24 -5.63 -8.68 -9.65
CA ARG A 24 -6.43 -7.66 -8.95
C ARG A 24 -5.79 -7.07 -7.68
N LYS A 25 -4.47 -7.21 -7.54
CA LYS A 25 -3.68 -6.62 -6.45
C LYS A 25 -2.59 -5.74 -7.05
N TYR A 26 -2.22 -4.67 -6.35
CA TYR A 26 -1.04 -3.89 -6.73
C TYR A 26 0.19 -4.61 -6.21
N CYS A 27 1.17 -4.75 -7.09
CA CYS A 27 2.40 -5.50 -6.88
C CYS A 27 3.59 -4.66 -7.34
N LEU A 28 4.58 -4.50 -6.48
CA LEU A 28 5.91 -4.06 -6.85
C LEU A 28 6.86 -5.22 -6.59
N GLU A 29 7.73 -5.54 -7.54
CA GLU A 29 8.54 -6.75 -7.49
C GLU A 29 9.89 -6.46 -8.14
N ASP A 30 10.97 -6.81 -7.43
CA ASP A 30 12.33 -6.86 -7.94
C ASP A 30 12.90 -8.28 -7.78
N ASP A 31 14.20 -8.49 -7.99
CA ASP A 31 14.83 -9.82 -7.88
C ASP A 31 14.83 -10.40 -6.46
N SER A 32 14.69 -9.56 -5.43
CA SER A 32 14.82 -9.91 -4.02
C SER A 32 13.50 -9.93 -3.25
N LEU A 33 12.57 -9.05 -3.62
CA LEU A 33 11.40 -8.69 -2.83
C LEU A 33 10.14 -8.64 -3.70
N ILE A 34 9.01 -8.99 -3.08
CA ILE A 34 7.67 -8.73 -3.60
C ILE A 34 6.91 -7.90 -2.57
N VAL A 35 6.25 -6.84 -3.02
CA VAL A 35 5.39 -5.98 -2.21
C VAL A 35 3.98 -6.00 -2.77
N PHE A 36 3.01 -6.46 -1.97
CA PHE A 36 1.59 -6.36 -2.32
C PHE A 36 0.89 -5.28 -1.52
N ILE A 37 -0.01 -4.52 -2.16
CA ILE A 37 -0.95 -3.61 -1.49
C ILE A 37 -2.36 -4.19 -1.51
N ASN A 38 -3.05 -4.10 -0.37
CA ASN A 38 -4.44 -4.50 -0.22
C ASN A 38 -5.28 -3.42 0.46
N PHE A 39 -6.50 -3.25 -0.05
CA PHE A 39 -7.51 -2.37 0.55
C PHE A 39 -8.40 -3.20 1.46
N GLN A 40 -8.43 -2.84 2.73
CA GLN A 40 -9.33 -3.45 3.72
C GLN A 40 -10.37 -2.40 4.15
N LYS A 41 -11.64 -2.65 3.84
CA LYS A 41 -12.73 -1.80 4.33
C LYS A 41 -12.89 -2.01 5.83
N SER A 42 -13.10 -0.92 6.58
CA SER A 42 -13.45 -0.98 8.00
C SER A 42 -14.87 -1.53 8.16
N ASN A 43 -15.07 -2.35 9.21
CA ASN A 43 -16.40 -2.81 9.59
C ASN A 43 -17.13 -1.84 10.54
N PHE A 44 -16.42 -0.82 11.04
CA PHE A 44 -16.91 0.09 12.09
C PHE A 44 -17.16 1.51 11.61
N SER A 45 -16.62 1.86 10.44
CA SER A 45 -16.63 3.22 9.90
C SER A 45 -16.59 3.20 8.38
N ASN A 46 -16.93 4.32 7.75
CA ASN A 46 -16.78 4.49 6.30
C ASN A 46 -15.30 4.76 5.94
N SER A 47 -14.42 3.83 6.28
CA SER A 47 -12.98 4.01 6.08
C SER A 47 -12.31 2.80 5.43
N TYR A 48 -11.12 3.05 4.89
CA TYR A 48 -10.25 2.01 4.35
C TYR A 48 -8.89 2.02 5.05
N TYR A 49 -8.42 0.84 5.38
CA TYR A 49 -7.02 0.58 5.66
C TYR A 49 -6.29 0.22 4.37
N ILE A 50 -5.08 0.72 4.20
CA ILE A 50 -4.18 0.34 3.11
C ILE A 50 -3.02 -0.42 3.72
N ASN A 51 -3.07 -1.75 3.59
CA ASN A 51 -2.04 -2.63 4.11
C ASN A 51 -1.03 -2.96 3.00
N TYR A 52 0.24 -3.09 3.38
CA TYR A 52 1.28 -3.60 2.51
C TYR A 52 1.89 -4.87 3.10
N TYR A 53 2.37 -5.75 2.22
CA TYR A 53 2.92 -7.05 2.58
C TYR A 53 4.21 -7.28 1.82
N PHE A 54 5.28 -7.62 2.54
CA PHE A 54 6.58 -7.95 1.97
C PHE A 54 6.80 -9.46 1.97
N MET A 55 7.40 -9.93 0.87
CA MET A 55 7.97 -11.27 0.77
C MET A 55 9.40 -11.18 0.28
N ILE A 56 10.32 -11.80 1.02
CA ILE A 56 11.72 -11.97 0.66
C ILE A 56 11.84 -13.25 -0.15
N LYS A 57 12.08 -13.13 -1.46
CA LYS A 57 12.05 -14.27 -2.41
C LYS A 57 13.00 -15.41 -2.01
N SER A 58 14.15 -15.08 -1.42
CA SER A 58 15.14 -16.09 -0.99
C SER A 58 14.64 -16.99 0.15
N LEU A 59 13.70 -16.52 0.99
CA LEU A 59 13.07 -17.33 2.04
C LEU A 59 12.05 -18.32 1.48
N HIS A 60 11.60 -18.11 0.24
CA HIS A 60 10.53 -18.86 -0.39
C HIS A 60 10.96 -19.55 -1.70
N SER A 61 12.23 -19.92 -1.82
CA SER A 61 12.84 -20.47 -3.05
C SER A 61 12.14 -21.69 -3.66
N LYS A 62 11.31 -22.40 -2.88
CA LYS A 62 10.54 -23.58 -3.33
C LYS A 62 9.10 -23.26 -3.74
N ILE A 63 8.64 -22.02 -3.57
CA ILE A 63 7.28 -21.60 -3.87
C ILE A 63 7.27 -20.94 -5.24
N GLN A 64 6.63 -21.59 -6.21
CA GLN A 64 6.56 -21.09 -7.59
C GLN A 64 5.85 -19.73 -7.71
N LYS A 65 4.91 -19.45 -6.80
CA LYS A 65 4.13 -18.21 -6.83
C LYS A 65 3.68 -17.81 -5.44
N LEU A 66 4.21 -16.69 -4.97
CA LEU A 66 3.88 -16.13 -3.67
C LEU A 66 2.55 -15.40 -3.67
N VAL A 67 1.81 -15.56 -2.57
CA VAL A 67 0.57 -14.84 -2.28
C VAL A 67 0.69 -14.13 -0.94
N ILE A 68 -0.23 -13.20 -0.64
CA ILE A 68 -0.24 -12.43 0.63
C ILE A 68 -0.16 -13.32 1.89
N LYS A 69 -0.61 -14.58 1.84
CA LYS A 69 -0.50 -15.52 2.97
C LYS A 69 0.94 -15.90 3.29
N ASP A 70 1.83 -15.83 2.31
CA ASP A 70 3.26 -16.16 2.41
C ASP A 70 4.10 -14.94 2.82
N LYS A 71 3.46 -13.87 3.31
CA LYS A 71 4.14 -12.65 3.76
C LYS A 71 5.10 -12.94 4.90
N ASP A 72 6.27 -12.30 4.84
CA ASP A 72 7.23 -12.28 5.95
C ASP A 72 6.94 -11.13 6.91
N PHE A 73 6.57 -9.97 6.34
CA PHE A 73 6.22 -8.78 7.09
C PHE A 73 4.96 -8.13 6.55
N GLU A 74 4.19 -7.52 7.44
CA GLU A 74 3.07 -6.66 7.08
C GLU A 74 3.19 -5.30 7.74
N GLY A 75 2.56 -4.32 7.12
CA GLY A 75 2.34 -3.04 7.74
C GLY A 75 1.26 -2.26 7.04
N ARG A 76 1.16 -0.98 7.40
CA ARG A 76 0.06 -0.12 7.00
C ARG A 76 0.55 1.26 6.61
N ILE A 77 -0.01 1.78 5.52
CA ILE A 77 0.14 3.19 5.18
C ILE A 77 -0.82 3.97 6.06
N HIS A 78 -0.28 4.91 6.85
CA HIS A 78 -1.08 5.78 7.68
C HIS A 78 -1.58 6.96 6.84
N HIS A 79 -2.77 7.43 7.17
CA HIS A 79 -3.27 8.70 6.70
C HIS A 79 -2.61 9.82 7.51
N TYR A 80 -2.07 10.81 6.80
CA TYR A 80 -1.47 12.03 7.33
C TYR A 80 -2.23 13.21 6.76
N THR A 81 -2.75 14.05 7.65
CA THR A 81 -3.28 15.36 7.25
C THR A 81 -2.16 16.38 7.17
N LEU A 82 -2.33 17.43 6.36
CA LEU A 82 -1.42 18.58 6.36
C LEU A 82 -1.27 19.26 7.74
N SER A 83 -2.26 19.12 8.62
CA SER A 83 -2.22 19.60 10.01
C SER A 83 -1.41 18.71 10.98
N GLY A 84 -0.86 17.58 10.50
CA GLY A 84 -0.03 16.67 11.29
C GLY A 84 -0.80 15.59 12.07
N LYS A 85 -2.13 15.51 11.93
CA LYS A 85 -2.92 14.41 12.50
C LYS A 85 -2.62 13.13 11.71
N THR A 86 -2.47 12.03 12.44
CA THR A 86 -2.25 10.70 11.86
C THR A 86 -3.33 9.72 12.28
N SER A 87 -3.89 8.99 11.31
CA SER A 87 -4.78 7.86 11.54
C SER A 87 -4.29 6.61 10.80
N GLY A 88 -4.65 5.43 11.30
CA GLY A 88 -4.32 4.18 10.64
C GLY A 88 -5.15 3.94 9.37
N ASP A 89 -6.33 4.55 9.29
CA ASP A 89 -7.28 4.44 8.20
C ASP A 89 -7.55 5.79 7.52
N PHE A 90 -8.09 5.70 6.32
CA PHE A 90 -8.57 6.82 5.52
C PHE A 90 -10.10 6.89 5.67
N ASN A 91 -10.57 7.78 6.54
CA ASN A 91 -12.01 8.03 6.71
C ASN A 91 -12.55 8.75 5.47
N LEU A 92 -13.42 8.09 4.70
CA LEU A 92 -13.92 8.62 3.44
C LEU A 92 -14.84 9.83 3.62
N ASP A 93 -15.39 10.03 4.81
CA ASP A 93 -16.25 11.18 5.11
C ASP A 93 -15.44 12.46 5.35
N GLU A 94 -14.14 12.34 5.65
CA GLU A 94 -13.27 13.44 6.09
C GLU A 94 -12.01 13.61 5.22
N VAL A 95 -11.68 12.64 4.37
CA VAL A 95 -10.41 12.61 3.64
C VAL A 95 -10.42 13.51 2.40
N TYR A 96 -9.33 14.25 2.19
CA TYR A 96 -9.07 15.08 1.01
C TYR A 96 -8.13 14.40 0.01
N HIS A 97 -8.20 14.78 -1.27
CA HIS A 97 -7.39 14.18 -2.36
C HIS A 97 -5.89 14.31 -2.09
N GLU A 98 -5.47 15.47 -1.62
CA GLU A 98 -4.10 15.86 -1.37
C GLU A 98 -3.52 15.07 -0.22
N ASP A 99 -4.29 14.88 0.86
CA ASP A 99 -3.92 14.05 2.01
C ASP A 99 -3.73 12.59 1.59
N ILE A 100 -4.59 12.05 0.71
CA ILE A 100 -4.41 10.70 0.16
C ILE A 100 -3.08 10.63 -0.58
N LYS A 101 -2.88 11.48 -1.59
CA LYS A 101 -1.65 11.45 -2.41
C LYS A 101 -0.39 11.58 -1.57
N TYR A 102 -0.38 12.55 -0.65
CA TYR A 102 0.72 12.77 0.28
C TYR A 102 0.97 11.53 1.17
N SER A 103 -0.09 10.95 1.73
CA SER A 103 0.02 9.78 2.61
C SER A 103 0.53 8.54 1.89
N ILE A 104 0.05 8.27 0.67
CA ILE A 104 0.51 7.14 -0.14
C ILE A 104 1.98 7.33 -0.51
N GLN A 105 2.35 8.51 -1.03
CA GLN A 105 3.73 8.79 -1.42
C GLN A 105 4.68 8.66 -0.23
N LYS A 106 4.33 9.27 0.90
CA LYS A 106 5.10 9.16 2.15
C LYS A 106 5.21 7.72 2.65
N GLY A 107 4.15 6.92 2.48
CA GLY A 107 4.14 5.50 2.80
C GLY A 107 5.14 4.72 1.93
N ILE A 108 5.15 4.98 0.62
CA ILE A 108 6.08 4.38 -0.33
C ILE A 108 7.52 4.78 0.01
N ASP A 109 7.80 6.08 0.13
CA ASP A 109 9.17 6.59 0.34
C ASP A 109 9.77 6.11 1.66
N LYS A 110 9.00 6.15 2.75
CA LYS A 110 9.52 5.82 4.09
C LYS A 110 9.54 4.32 4.37
N LYS A 111 8.57 3.56 3.84
CA LYS A 111 8.37 2.17 4.27
C LYS A 111 8.73 1.17 3.18
N LEU A 112 8.63 1.56 1.90
CA LEU A 112 8.81 0.66 0.77
C LEU A 112 10.15 0.88 0.04
N ASN A 113 10.56 2.14 -0.17
CA ASN A 113 11.81 2.45 -0.88
C ASN A 113 13.08 2.28 -0.04
N GLN A 114 13.00 2.31 1.29
CA GLN A 114 14.17 2.06 2.16
C GLN A 114 14.78 0.65 1.98
N HIS A 115 14.06 -0.28 1.35
CA HIS A 115 14.49 -1.65 1.12
C HIS A 115 14.84 -1.95 -0.35
N LEU A 116 14.51 -1.06 -1.29
CA LEU A 116 14.66 -1.27 -2.74
C LEU A 116 15.86 -0.50 -3.34
N MET A 117 16.51 0.39 -2.59
CA MET A 117 17.72 1.09 -3.02
C MET A 117 18.93 0.68 -2.18
N LYS A 118 19.61 -0.37 -2.64
CA LYS A 118 21.04 -0.57 -2.43
C LYS A 118 21.66 -0.91 -3.79
N GLU A 119 22.03 0.12 -4.54
CA GLU A 119 23.21 0.07 -5.41
C GLU A 119 24.41 0.63 -4.63
#